data_AF-A0A1F9FFM8-F1
#
_entry.id   AF-A0A1F9FFM8-F1
#
_cell.length_a   1.000
_cell.length_b   1.000
_cell.length_c   1.000
_cell.angle_alpha   90.00
_cell.angle_beta   90.00
_cell.angle_gamma   90.00
#
_symmetry.space_group_name_H-M   'P 1'
#
loop_
_entity.id
_entity.type
_entity.pdbx_description
1 polymer ?
#
loop_
_entity_poly.entity_id
_entity_poly.type
_entity_poly.pdbx_seq_one_letter_code
_entity_poly.pdbx_strand_id
1 'polypeptide(L)'
;MHKSAAWARAYSEQRVALGKPIAASALHKRTLDEMEAETAGVLALCMEVASLMGRKEAGVATDEEQRRLRALIPLTKATTGKQAVAVASEAIEVFGGAGYCEDTGLPVLLRDAQVLPIWEGTTNVLSLDVLRAEQKAQAYTAVLTDLAKRAELLPASLPKRGLDVTRAAVAGLQRTVVDAMKAGTVEVNARKIAITTGLCLEAVLLGETAAYGGADGAARFERFAAARFDR
;
A
#
# COMPACT_ATOMS: atom_id res chain seq x y z
N MET A 1 7.85 6.66 -6.00
CA MET A 1 7.45 5.25 -6.23
C MET A 1 7.46 4.89 -7.69
N HIS A 2 6.48 5.31 -8.51
CA HIS A 2 6.43 4.91 -9.93
C HIS A 2 7.71 5.20 -10.71
N LYS A 3 8.21 6.44 -10.64
CA LYS A 3 9.50 6.83 -11.24
C LYS A 3 10.66 5.95 -10.74
N SER A 4 10.73 5.75 -9.42
CA SER A 4 11.77 4.94 -8.76
C SER A 4 11.77 3.48 -9.25
N ALA A 5 10.59 2.83 -9.31
CA ALA A 5 10.45 1.46 -9.79
C ALA A 5 10.77 1.34 -11.30
N ALA A 6 10.28 2.28 -12.11
CA ALA A 6 10.54 2.28 -13.55
C ALA A 6 12.04 2.43 -13.87
N TRP A 7 12.73 3.36 -13.19
CA TRP A 7 14.17 3.56 -13.38
C TRP A 7 14.98 2.36 -12.88
N ALA A 8 14.62 1.80 -11.73
CA ALA A 8 15.25 0.59 -11.21
C ALA A 8 15.12 -0.59 -12.18
N ARG A 9 13.94 -0.82 -12.76
CA ARG A 9 13.75 -1.87 -13.79
C ARG A 9 14.60 -1.61 -15.03
N ALA A 10 14.52 -0.41 -15.60
CA ALA A 10 15.25 -0.07 -16.81
C ALA A 10 16.77 -0.23 -16.65
N TYR A 11 17.32 0.20 -15.51
CA TYR A 11 18.74 0.00 -15.20
C TYR A 11 19.09 -1.48 -15.03
N SER A 12 18.20 -2.25 -14.39
CA SER A 12 18.44 -3.67 -14.12
C SER A 12 18.53 -4.54 -15.37
N GLU A 13 17.88 -4.12 -16.45
CA GLU A 13 17.93 -4.78 -17.76
C GLU A 13 19.27 -4.53 -18.48
N GLN A 14 19.96 -3.43 -18.16
CA GLN A 14 21.22 -3.02 -18.79
C GLN A 14 22.44 -3.39 -17.96
N ARG A 15 22.34 -3.30 -16.63
CA ARG A 15 23.48 -3.51 -15.72
C ARG A 15 23.83 -4.99 -15.64
N VAL A 16 25.04 -5.32 -16.09
CA VAL A 16 25.61 -6.67 -15.95
C VAL A 16 26.39 -6.79 -14.64
N ALA A 17 26.08 -7.83 -13.88
CA ALA A 17 26.88 -8.29 -12.75
C ALA A 17 26.85 -9.82 -12.70
N LEU A 18 27.94 -10.45 -12.28
CA LEU A 18 28.07 -11.92 -12.27
C LEU A 18 27.73 -12.55 -13.64
N GLY A 19 28.15 -11.89 -14.74
CA GLY A 19 28.05 -12.41 -16.10
C GLY A 19 26.69 -12.31 -16.79
N LYS A 20 25.68 -11.68 -16.16
CA LYS A 20 24.35 -11.48 -16.77
C LYS A 20 23.71 -10.16 -16.33
N PRO A 21 22.69 -9.65 -17.04
CA PRO A 21 21.87 -8.55 -16.54
C PRO A 21 21.33 -8.88 -15.15
N ILE A 22 21.37 -7.92 -14.22
CA ILE A 22 20.89 -8.15 -12.85
C ILE A 22 19.40 -8.51 -12.82
N ALA A 23 18.61 -8.02 -13.78
CA ALA A 23 17.21 -8.44 -13.98
C ALA A 23 17.03 -9.95 -14.24
N ALA A 24 18.06 -10.66 -14.71
CA ALA A 24 18.04 -12.12 -14.92
C ALA A 24 18.39 -12.91 -13.63
N SER A 25 18.66 -12.23 -12.52
CA SER A 25 18.76 -12.85 -11.19
C SER A 25 17.36 -13.00 -10.59
N ALA A 26 17.00 -14.20 -10.15
CA ALA A 26 15.71 -14.44 -9.49
C ALA A 26 15.54 -13.60 -8.22
N LEU A 27 16.63 -13.38 -7.47
CA LEU A 27 16.64 -12.53 -6.28
C LEU A 27 16.33 -11.07 -6.64
N HIS A 28 17.02 -10.52 -7.63
CA HIS A 28 16.84 -9.13 -8.05
C HIS A 28 15.46 -8.90 -8.66
N LYS A 29 14.98 -9.86 -9.45
CA LYS A 29 13.62 -9.84 -10.00
C LYS A 29 12.57 -9.80 -8.90
N ARG A 30 12.75 -10.55 -7.81
CA ARG A 30 11.85 -10.51 -6.65
C ARG A 30 11.78 -9.09 -6.07
N THR A 31 12.91 -8.43 -5.85
CA THR A 31 12.94 -7.03 -5.36
C THR A 31 12.19 -6.08 -6.29
N LEU A 32 12.45 -6.13 -7.61
CA LEU A 32 11.77 -5.29 -8.59
C LEU A 32 10.26 -5.55 -8.61
N ASP A 33 9.86 -6.82 -8.58
CA ASP A 33 8.46 -7.22 -8.59
C ASP A 33 7.72 -6.75 -7.33
N GLU A 34 8.39 -6.74 -6.17
CA GLU A 34 7.86 -6.20 -4.91
C GLU A 34 7.65 -4.67 -5.00
N MET A 35 8.63 -3.92 -5.54
CA MET A 35 8.53 -2.47 -5.76
C MET A 35 7.37 -2.09 -6.70
N GLU A 36 7.15 -2.89 -7.75
CA GLU A 36 6.05 -2.67 -8.69
C GLU A 36 4.69 -3.01 -8.11
N ALA A 37 4.60 -4.13 -7.39
CA ALA A 37 3.38 -4.52 -6.70
C ALA A 37 2.95 -3.42 -5.70
N GLU A 38 3.88 -2.89 -4.92
CA GLU A 38 3.64 -1.76 -4.01
C GLU A 38 3.21 -0.49 -4.73
N THR A 39 3.88 -0.14 -5.83
CA THR A 39 3.51 1.02 -6.65
C THR A 39 2.08 0.91 -7.18
N ALA A 40 1.67 -0.28 -7.61
CA ALA A 40 0.32 -0.50 -8.12
C ALA A 40 -0.74 -0.50 -7.01
N GLY A 41 -0.42 -1.05 -5.83
CA GLY A 41 -1.30 -1.00 -4.65
C GLY A 41 -1.60 0.44 -4.25
N VAL A 42 -0.56 1.26 -4.14
CA VAL A 42 -0.70 2.70 -3.85
C VAL A 42 -1.54 3.40 -4.90
N LEU A 43 -1.31 3.12 -6.19
CA LEU A 43 -2.09 3.75 -7.26
C LEU A 43 -3.57 3.41 -7.12
N ALA A 44 -3.90 2.14 -6.88
CA ALA A 44 -5.28 1.72 -6.68
C ALA A 44 -5.92 2.40 -5.46
N LEU A 45 -5.19 2.51 -4.34
CA LEU A 45 -5.64 3.20 -3.15
C LEU A 45 -5.87 4.71 -3.37
N CYS A 46 -4.96 5.38 -4.09
CA CYS A 46 -5.14 6.78 -4.46
C CYS A 46 -6.37 6.99 -5.35
N MET A 47 -6.62 6.08 -6.29
CA MET A 47 -7.78 6.16 -7.18
C MET A 47 -9.10 5.90 -6.45
N GLU A 48 -9.13 5.00 -5.46
CA GLU A 48 -10.28 4.81 -4.56
C GLU A 48 -10.63 6.11 -3.81
N VAL A 49 -9.62 6.76 -3.19
CA VAL A 49 -9.83 8.03 -2.48
C VAL A 49 -10.29 9.13 -3.43
N ALA A 50 -9.68 9.24 -4.62
CA ALA A 50 -10.07 10.21 -5.63
C ALA A 50 -11.53 10.00 -6.11
N SER A 51 -11.93 8.75 -6.31
CA SER A 51 -13.30 8.39 -6.69
C SER A 51 -14.31 8.81 -5.62
N LEU A 52 -14.07 8.47 -4.35
CA LEU A 52 -14.94 8.86 -3.24
C LEU A 52 -15.00 10.38 -3.03
N MET A 53 -13.87 11.07 -3.20
CA MET A 53 -13.79 12.52 -3.12
C MET A 53 -14.61 13.18 -4.25
N GLY A 54 -14.48 12.71 -5.49
CA GLY A 54 -15.27 13.20 -6.61
C GLY A 54 -16.78 12.99 -6.40
N ARG A 55 -17.20 11.83 -5.88
CA ARG A 55 -18.60 11.57 -5.53
C ARG A 55 -19.12 12.54 -4.46
N LYS A 56 -18.29 12.85 -3.46
CA LYS A 56 -18.65 13.80 -2.40
C LYS A 56 -18.81 15.22 -2.96
N GLU A 57 -17.87 15.66 -3.78
CA GLU A 57 -17.90 16.99 -4.42
C GLU A 57 -19.09 17.14 -5.38
N ALA A 58 -19.46 16.06 -6.07
CA ALA A 58 -20.65 16.02 -6.93
C ALA A 58 -21.98 15.89 -6.15
N GLY A 59 -21.94 15.77 -4.82
CA GLY A 59 -23.15 15.65 -3.99
C GLY A 59 -23.89 14.30 -4.12
N VAL A 60 -23.23 13.27 -4.65
CA VAL A 60 -23.82 11.92 -4.86
C VAL A 60 -23.24 10.86 -3.93
N ALA A 61 -22.34 11.24 -3.02
CA ALA A 61 -21.76 10.33 -2.04
C ALA A 61 -22.77 9.97 -0.94
N THR A 62 -22.95 8.67 -0.70
CA THR A 62 -23.76 8.19 0.42
C THR A 62 -23.11 8.56 1.76
N ASP A 63 -23.88 8.58 2.85
CA ASP A 63 -23.33 8.84 4.18
C ASP A 63 -22.22 7.84 4.56
N GLU A 64 -22.33 6.60 4.12
CA GLU A 64 -21.31 5.58 4.33
C GLU A 64 -20.04 5.86 3.52
N GLU A 65 -20.15 6.29 2.26
CA GLU A 65 -19.02 6.73 1.45
C GLU A 65 -18.31 7.93 2.09
N GLN A 66 -19.06 8.88 2.63
CA GLN A 66 -18.49 10.05 3.32
C GLN A 66 -17.77 9.66 4.61
N ARG A 67 -18.33 8.73 5.41
CA ARG A 67 -17.67 8.17 6.60
C ARG A 67 -16.37 7.45 6.24
N ARG A 68 -16.40 6.58 5.21
CA ARG A 68 -15.20 5.88 4.73
C ARG A 68 -14.13 6.87 4.27
N LEU A 69 -14.50 7.84 3.43
CA LEU A 69 -13.58 8.87 2.93
C LEU A 69 -12.87 9.61 4.08
N ARG A 70 -13.58 9.90 5.18
CA ARG A 70 -12.99 10.59 6.34
C ARG A 70 -11.82 9.83 6.96
N ALA A 71 -11.88 8.49 7.03
CA ALA A 71 -10.79 7.67 7.55
C ALA A 71 -9.76 7.30 6.46
N LEU A 72 -10.19 7.14 5.21
CA LEU A 72 -9.31 6.78 4.09
C LEU A 72 -8.27 7.87 3.77
N ILE A 73 -8.58 9.15 3.94
CA ILE A 73 -7.62 10.25 3.71
C ILE A 73 -6.36 10.09 4.58
N PRO A 74 -6.44 10.07 5.94
CA PRO A 74 -5.25 9.90 6.78
C PRO A 74 -4.59 8.52 6.61
N LEU A 75 -5.38 7.44 6.41
CA LEU A 75 -4.84 6.10 6.14
C LEU A 75 -3.98 6.06 4.87
N THR A 76 -4.47 6.64 3.79
CA THR A 76 -3.77 6.69 2.50
C THR A 76 -2.51 7.53 2.60
N LYS A 77 -2.60 8.73 3.18
CA LYS A 77 -1.43 9.60 3.38
C LYS A 77 -0.35 8.91 4.21
N ALA A 78 -0.72 8.28 5.33
CA ALA A 78 0.22 7.60 6.22
C ALA A 78 0.91 6.41 5.53
N THR A 79 0.13 5.57 4.85
CA THR A 79 0.60 4.36 4.15
C THR A 79 1.52 4.73 2.99
N THR A 80 1.02 5.52 2.04
CA THR A 80 1.77 5.90 0.83
C THR A 80 3.04 6.69 1.15
N GLY A 81 3.02 7.56 2.18
CA GLY A 81 4.20 8.31 2.60
C GLY A 81 5.31 7.41 3.17
N LYS A 82 4.95 6.37 3.93
CA LYS A 82 5.93 5.39 4.44
C LYS A 82 6.51 4.52 3.34
N GLN A 83 5.66 4.07 2.42
CA GLN A 83 6.06 3.25 1.27
C GLN A 83 6.92 4.03 0.27
N ALA A 84 6.64 5.33 0.07
CA ALA A 84 7.41 6.17 -0.84
C ALA A 84 8.90 6.21 -0.50
N VAL A 85 9.22 6.32 0.79
CA VAL A 85 10.60 6.30 1.27
C VAL A 85 11.23 4.92 1.09
N ALA A 86 10.51 3.85 1.43
CA ALA A 86 11.00 2.48 1.31
C ALA A 86 11.34 2.15 -0.15
N VAL A 87 10.43 2.40 -1.08
CA VAL A 87 10.64 2.17 -2.52
C VAL A 87 11.73 3.07 -3.09
N ALA A 88 11.85 4.32 -2.64
CA ALA A 88 12.92 5.20 -3.09
C ALA A 88 14.30 4.73 -2.59
N SER A 89 14.37 4.22 -1.36
CA SER A 89 15.59 3.63 -0.79
C SER A 89 16.02 2.38 -1.57
N GLU A 90 15.08 1.47 -1.83
CA GLU A 90 15.36 0.26 -2.62
C GLU A 90 15.80 0.63 -4.05
N ALA A 91 15.16 1.63 -4.65
CA ALA A 91 15.51 2.07 -5.98
C ALA A 91 16.94 2.56 -6.08
N ILE A 92 17.43 3.38 -5.13
CA ILE A 92 18.84 3.82 -5.19
C ILE A 92 19.81 2.66 -4.92
N GLU A 93 19.43 1.68 -4.10
CA GLU A 93 20.25 0.48 -3.86
C GLU A 93 20.40 -0.38 -5.12
N VAL A 94 19.37 -0.48 -5.96
CA VAL A 94 19.43 -1.18 -7.26
C VAL A 94 20.53 -0.62 -8.17
N PHE A 95 20.86 0.67 -8.07
CA PHE A 95 21.95 1.30 -8.83
C PHE A 95 23.35 1.06 -8.22
N GLY A 96 23.42 0.47 -7.02
CA GLY A 96 24.66 0.30 -6.26
C GLY A 96 25.30 1.66 -5.93
N GLY A 97 26.63 1.75 -6.05
CA GLY A 97 27.36 2.99 -5.75
C GLY A 97 26.87 4.22 -6.53
N ALA A 98 26.45 4.04 -7.78
CA ALA A 98 25.90 5.13 -8.59
C ALA A 98 24.62 5.73 -7.98
N GLY A 99 23.80 4.92 -7.31
CA GLY A 99 22.59 5.40 -6.62
C GLY A 99 22.87 6.33 -5.45
N TYR A 100 24.11 6.36 -4.93
CA TYR A 100 24.54 7.25 -3.86
C TYR A 100 25.23 8.52 -4.38
N CYS A 101 25.65 8.54 -5.65
CA CYS A 101 26.35 9.67 -6.26
C CYS A 101 25.35 10.77 -6.67
N GLU A 102 25.46 11.97 -6.08
CA GLU A 102 24.52 13.08 -6.28
C GLU A 102 24.46 13.59 -7.73
N ASP A 103 25.55 13.49 -8.50
CA ASP A 103 25.62 13.87 -9.91
C ASP A 103 24.78 13.00 -10.84
N THR A 104 24.32 11.83 -10.37
CA THR A 104 23.35 10.98 -11.10
C THR A 104 21.90 11.48 -10.98
N GLY A 105 21.62 12.36 -10.02
CA GLY A 105 20.26 12.80 -9.68
C GLY A 105 19.37 11.74 -9.01
N LEU A 106 19.88 10.53 -8.76
CA LEU A 106 19.13 9.46 -8.08
C LEU A 106 18.87 9.74 -6.59
N PRO A 107 19.85 10.25 -5.80
CA PRO A 107 19.62 10.52 -4.37
C PRO A 107 18.48 11.50 -4.08
N VAL A 108 18.18 12.41 -5.03
CA VAL A 108 17.05 13.35 -4.95
C VAL A 108 15.72 12.59 -4.75
N LEU A 109 15.54 11.42 -5.37
CA LEU A 109 14.31 10.63 -5.22
C LEU A 109 14.05 10.26 -3.77
N LEU A 110 15.09 9.87 -3.02
CA LEU A 110 14.98 9.52 -1.61
C LEU A 110 14.83 10.76 -0.73
N ARG A 111 15.62 11.81 -0.98
CA ARG A 111 15.55 13.07 -0.22
C ARG A 111 14.16 13.71 -0.33
N ASP A 112 13.59 13.76 -1.52
CA ASP A 112 12.26 14.34 -1.75
C ASP A 112 11.16 13.42 -1.22
N ALA A 113 11.29 12.09 -1.32
CA ALA A 113 10.31 11.17 -0.75
C ALA A 113 10.21 11.28 0.78
N GLN A 114 11.29 11.64 1.47
CA GLN A 114 11.34 11.72 2.93
C GLN A 114 10.43 12.79 3.53
N VAL A 115 10.07 13.83 2.77
CA VAL A 115 9.12 14.85 3.26
C VAL A 115 7.70 14.29 3.40
N LEU A 116 7.32 13.31 2.58
CA LEU A 116 5.97 12.77 2.49
C LEU A 116 5.42 12.19 3.81
N PRO A 117 6.18 11.40 4.60
CA PRO A 117 5.73 10.96 5.92
C PRO A 117 5.85 12.03 7.03
N ILE A 118 6.38 13.22 6.74
CA ILE A 118 6.68 14.28 7.72
C ILE A 118 5.63 15.40 7.66
N TRP A 119 5.50 16.09 6.53
CA TRP A 119 4.59 17.22 6.37
C TRP A 119 3.13 16.78 6.36
N GLU A 120 2.18 17.70 6.57
CA GLU A 120 0.72 17.39 6.53
C GLU A 120 0.32 16.23 7.46
N GLY A 121 0.99 16.13 8.62
CA GLY A 121 0.76 15.11 9.63
C GLY A 121 1.74 13.94 9.56
N THR A 122 2.47 13.71 10.65
CA THR A 122 3.35 12.53 10.76
C THR A 122 2.53 11.24 10.78
N THR A 123 3.16 10.09 10.51
CA THR A 123 2.46 8.79 10.52
C THR A 123 1.68 8.56 11.82
N ASN A 124 2.27 8.86 12.98
CA ASN A 124 1.58 8.70 14.27
C ASN A 124 0.41 9.69 14.41
N VAL A 125 0.60 10.95 14.05
CA VAL A 125 -0.46 11.97 14.12
C VAL A 125 -1.65 11.59 13.25
N LEU A 126 -1.41 11.08 12.04
CA LEU A 126 -2.47 10.60 11.15
C LEU A 126 -3.14 9.33 11.67
N SER A 127 -2.39 8.43 12.29
CA SER A 127 -2.99 7.26 12.97
C SER A 127 -3.90 7.66 14.13
N LEU A 128 -3.52 8.68 14.90
CA LEU A 128 -4.39 9.26 15.94
C LEU A 128 -5.60 9.99 15.34
N ASP A 129 -5.44 10.63 14.17
CA ASP A 129 -6.56 11.24 13.46
C ASP A 129 -7.61 10.22 13.01
N VAL A 130 -7.20 8.99 12.64
CA VAL A 130 -8.13 7.88 12.36
C VAL A 130 -8.95 7.54 13.61
N LEU A 131 -8.33 7.49 14.79
CA LEU A 131 -9.06 7.27 16.06
C LEU A 131 -10.04 8.40 16.37
N ARG A 132 -9.61 9.65 16.13
CA ARG A 132 -10.48 10.83 16.28
C ARG A 132 -11.67 10.79 15.31
N ALA A 133 -11.45 10.33 14.08
CA ALA A 133 -12.50 10.14 13.09
C ALA A 133 -13.48 9.03 13.48
N GLU A 134 -12.97 7.95 14.09
CA GLU A 134 -13.79 6.86 14.62
C GLU A 134 -14.73 7.36 15.72
N GLN A 135 -14.22 8.08 16.71
CA GLN A 135 -15.04 8.60 17.82
C GLN A 135 -16.16 9.54 17.37
N LYS A 136 -15.94 10.32 16.31
CA LYS A 136 -16.91 11.33 15.84
C LYS A 136 -17.94 10.79 14.88
N ALA A 137 -17.57 9.84 14.03
CA ALA A 137 -18.36 9.48 12.86
C ALA A 137 -18.34 7.98 12.53
N GLN A 138 -17.77 7.12 13.40
CA GLN A 138 -17.58 5.69 13.12
C GLN A 138 -16.87 5.45 11.77
N ALA A 139 -15.96 6.35 11.42
CA ALA A 139 -15.33 6.42 10.11
C ALA A 139 -14.43 5.21 9.84
N TYR A 140 -13.68 4.76 10.86
CA TYR A 140 -12.79 3.60 10.74
C TYR A 140 -13.59 2.30 10.71
N THR A 141 -14.64 2.19 11.52
CA THR A 141 -15.60 1.07 11.48
C THR A 141 -16.18 0.91 10.08
N ALA A 142 -16.61 2.00 9.44
CA ALA A 142 -17.11 1.96 8.06
C ALA A 142 -16.06 1.42 7.06
N VAL A 143 -14.78 1.81 7.20
CA VAL A 143 -13.69 1.28 6.38
C VAL A 143 -13.47 -0.21 6.65
N LEU A 144 -13.45 -0.63 7.91
CA LEU A 144 -13.16 -2.01 8.30
C LEU A 144 -14.27 -2.98 7.84
N THR A 145 -15.53 -2.56 7.95
CA THR A 145 -16.68 -3.34 7.47
C THR A 145 -16.66 -3.50 5.95
N ASP A 146 -16.44 -2.40 5.21
CA ASP A 146 -16.35 -2.44 3.74
C ASP A 146 -15.16 -3.29 3.27
N LEU A 147 -13.99 -3.11 3.88
CA LEU A 147 -12.79 -3.88 3.59
C LEU A 147 -13.02 -5.39 3.75
N ALA A 148 -13.64 -5.81 4.86
CA ALA A 148 -13.95 -7.21 5.11
C ALA A 148 -14.93 -7.77 4.09
N LYS A 149 -15.99 -7.02 3.76
CA LYS A 149 -16.95 -7.42 2.73
C LYS A 149 -16.28 -7.58 1.37
N ARG A 150 -15.45 -6.62 0.95
CA ARG A 150 -14.76 -6.65 -0.34
C ARG A 150 -13.75 -7.79 -0.45
N ALA A 151 -13.03 -8.09 0.64
CA ALA A 151 -12.11 -9.23 0.68
C ALA A 151 -12.82 -10.58 0.45
N GLU A 152 -14.03 -10.75 0.98
CA GLU A 152 -14.84 -11.96 0.73
C GLU A 152 -15.36 -12.03 -0.71
N LEU A 153 -15.72 -10.88 -1.29
CA LEU A 153 -16.24 -10.75 -2.66
C LEU A 153 -15.17 -10.83 -3.75
N LEU A 154 -13.88 -10.97 -3.40
CA LEU A 154 -12.82 -11.14 -4.39
C LEU A 154 -13.09 -12.36 -5.30
N PRO A 155 -12.90 -12.23 -6.63
CA PRO A 155 -13.21 -13.32 -7.56
C PRO A 155 -12.44 -14.61 -7.27
N ALA A 156 -13.14 -15.74 -7.27
CA ALA A 156 -12.53 -17.06 -7.07
C ALA A 156 -11.56 -17.48 -8.20
N SER A 157 -11.56 -16.76 -9.33
CA SER A 157 -10.60 -16.94 -10.43
C SER A 157 -9.20 -16.40 -10.11
N LEU A 158 -9.05 -15.60 -9.05
CA LEU A 158 -7.75 -15.12 -8.61
C LEU A 158 -6.91 -16.26 -8.01
N PRO A 159 -5.57 -16.11 -7.98
CA PRO A 159 -4.69 -17.08 -7.35
C PRO A 159 -5.09 -17.39 -5.90
N LYS A 160 -5.28 -18.69 -5.61
CA LYS A 160 -5.79 -19.17 -4.32
C LYS A 160 -4.94 -18.70 -3.14
N ARG A 161 -3.61 -18.75 -3.27
CA ARG A 161 -2.69 -18.32 -2.21
C ARG A 161 -2.89 -16.84 -1.88
N GLY A 162 -2.90 -15.96 -2.88
CA GLY A 162 -3.17 -14.53 -2.71
C GLY A 162 -4.51 -14.23 -2.06
N LEU A 163 -5.57 -14.96 -2.43
CA LEU A 163 -6.88 -14.87 -1.78
C LEU A 163 -6.81 -15.27 -0.30
N ASP A 164 -6.23 -16.43 -0.01
CA ASP A 164 -6.15 -16.99 1.34
C ASP A 164 -5.36 -16.07 2.28
N VAL A 165 -4.19 -15.58 1.86
CA VAL A 165 -3.37 -14.69 2.69
C VAL A 165 -4.00 -13.30 2.84
N THR A 166 -4.69 -12.77 1.82
CA THR A 166 -5.39 -11.48 1.90
C THR A 166 -6.56 -11.57 2.88
N ARG A 167 -7.38 -12.62 2.80
CA ARG A 167 -8.50 -12.84 3.74
C ARG A 167 -7.98 -13.07 5.16
N ALA A 168 -6.92 -13.85 5.32
CA ALA A 168 -6.29 -14.06 6.62
C ALA A 168 -5.74 -12.75 7.23
N ALA A 169 -5.14 -11.88 6.40
CA ALA A 169 -4.64 -10.58 6.84
C ALA A 169 -5.79 -9.65 7.29
N VAL A 170 -6.89 -9.59 6.54
CA VAL A 170 -8.08 -8.79 6.90
C VAL A 170 -8.73 -9.31 8.19
N ALA A 171 -8.88 -10.63 8.33
CA ALA A 171 -9.37 -11.24 9.57
C ALA A 171 -8.41 -11.03 10.75
N GLY A 172 -7.09 -11.04 10.50
CA GLY A 172 -6.06 -10.69 11.48
C GLY A 172 -6.15 -9.24 11.95
N LEU A 173 -6.40 -8.30 11.03
CA LEU A 173 -6.63 -6.90 11.33
C LEU A 173 -7.86 -6.71 12.22
N GLN A 174 -9.00 -7.33 11.87
CA GLN A 174 -10.22 -7.27 12.68
C GLN A 174 -9.98 -7.77 14.11
N ARG A 175 -9.30 -8.92 14.26
CA ARG A 175 -8.92 -9.45 15.58
C ARG A 175 -8.03 -8.47 16.35
N THR A 176 -7.01 -7.92 15.70
CA THR A 176 -6.10 -6.94 16.31
C THR A 176 -6.84 -5.72 16.85
N VAL A 177 -7.81 -5.20 16.09
CA VAL A 177 -8.64 -4.06 16.53
C VAL A 177 -9.48 -4.43 17.76
N VAL A 178 -10.18 -5.57 17.71
CA VAL A 178 -11.02 -6.04 18.82
C VAL A 178 -10.20 -6.29 20.09
N ASP A 179 -9.05 -6.91 19.96
CA ASP A 179 -8.16 -7.20 21.09
C ASP A 179 -7.60 -5.90 21.70
N ALA A 180 -7.21 -4.94 20.85
CA ALA A 180 -6.75 -3.63 21.30
C ALA A 180 -7.85 -2.84 22.04
N MET A 181 -9.11 -2.94 21.57
CA MET A 181 -10.25 -2.33 22.26
C MET A 181 -10.49 -2.96 23.63
N LYS A 182 -10.51 -4.30 23.72
CA LYS A 182 -10.69 -5.02 24.99
C LYS A 182 -9.59 -4.73 26.00
N ALA A 183 -8.36 -4.60 25.53
CA ALA A 183 -7.21 -4.31 26.37
C ALA A 183 -7.03 -2.81 26.70
N GLY A 184 -7.82 -1.90 26.11
CA GLY A 184 -7.62 -0.47 26.25
C GLY A 184 -6.31 0.05 25.63
N THR A 185 -5.76 -0.66 24.64
CA THR A 185 -4.45 -0.37 24.02
C THR A 185 -4.55 0.15 22.58
N VAL A 186 -5.74 0.62 22.17
CA VAL A 186 -6.01 1.12 20.80
C VAL A 186 -5.03 2.22 20.39
N GLU A 187 -4.75 3.18 21.28
CA GLU A 187 -3.86 4.31 20.97
C GLU A 187 -2.43 3.88 20.71
N VAL A 188 -1.87 3.01 21.57
CA VAL A 188 -0.50 2.47 21.42
C VAL A 188 -0.37 1.65 20.13
N ASN A 189 -1.44 0.98 19.72
CA ASN A 189 -1.49 0.19 18.49
C ASN A 189 -1.92 0.99 17.25
N ALA A 190 -2.28 2.28 17.39
CA ALA A 190 -2.91 3.06 16.33
C ALA A 190 -2.09 3.06 15.04
N ARG A 191 -0.77 3.22 15.15
CA ARG A 191 0.14 3.21 13.99
C ARG A 191 0.16 1.86 13.29
N LYS A 192 0.26 0.77 14.05
CA LYS A 192 0.26 -0.59 13.51
C LYS A 192 -1.06 -0.86 12.80
N ILE A 193 -2.18 -0.56 13.46
CA ILE A 193 -3.53 -0.70 12.89
C ILE A 193 -3.63 0.08 11.58
N ALA A 194 -3.31 1.37 11.58
CA ALA A 194 -3.43 2.23 10.38
C ALA A 194 -2.61 1.71 9.19
N ILE A 195 -1.34 1.34 9.41
CA ILE A 195 -0.49 0.82 8.33
C ILE A 195 -0.98 -0.55 7.84
N THR A 196 -1.38 -1.45 8.75
CA THR A 196 -1.95 -2.75 8.35
C THR A 196 -3.25 -2.58 7.58
N THR A 197 -4.12 -1.63 7.96
CA THR A 197 -5.34 -1.29 7.19
C THR A 197 -4.98 -0.83 5.78
N GLY A 198 -4.00 0.06 5.63
CA GLY A 198 -3.51 0.51 4.32
C GLY A 198 -3.07 -0.64 3.42
N LEU A 199 -2.25 -1.55 3.95
CA LEU A 199 -1.79 -2.72 3.20
C LEU A 199 -2.94 -3.68 2.82
N CYS A 200 -3.93 -3.86 3.70
CA CYS A 200 -5.10 -4.68 3.39
C CYS A 200 -5.97 -4.03 2.30
N LEU A 201 -6.16 -2.71 2.34
CA LEU A 201 -6.86 -1.96 1.29
C LEU A 201 -6.17 -2.12 -0.06
N GLU A 202 -4.85 -1.97 -0.11
CA GLU A 202 -4.06 -2.17 -1.33
C GLU A 202 -4.22 -3.59 -1.90
N ALA A 203 -4.17 -4.62 -1.04
CA ALA A 203 -4.36 -6.01 -1.49
C ALA A 203 -5.75 -6.26 -2.07
N VAL A 204 -6.80 -5.79 -1.39
CA VAL A 204 -8.19 -5.96 -1.86
C VAL A 204 -8.41 -5.19 -3.16
N LEU A 205 -7.95 -3.94 -3.25
CA LEU A 205 -8.05 -3.14 -4.47
C LEU A 205 -7.27 -3.73 -5.65
N LEU A 206 -6.10 -4.33 -5.38
CA LEU A 206 -5.35 -5.07 -6.40
C LEU A 206 -6.09 -6.32 -6.86
N GLY A 207 -6.76 -7.04 -5.94
CA GLY A 207 -7.59 -8.18 -6.31
C GLY A 207 -8.80 -7.78 -7.17
N GLU A 208 -9.47 -6.69 -6.83
CA GLU A 208 -10.59 -6.16 -7.62
C GLU A 208 -10.14 -5.69 -9.00
N THR A 209 -9.03 -4.97 -9.07
CA THR A 209 -8.48 -4.51 -10.36
C THR A 209 -7.90 -5.65 -11.20
N ALA A 210 -7.40 -6.72 -10.56
CA ALA A 210 -6.93 -7.92 -11.25
C ALA A 210 -8.04 -8.61 -12.07
N ALA A 211 -9.31 -8.48 -11.66
CA ALA A 211 -10.45 -8.97 -12.42
C ALA A 211 -10.54 -8.34 -13.82
N TYR A 212 -10.09 -7.09 -13.97
CA TYR A 212 -10.07 -6.36 -15.25
C TYR A 212 -8.73 -6.46 -15.98
N GLY A 213 -7.64 -6.77 -15.27
CA GLY A 213 -6.28 -6.83 -15.81
C GLY A 213 -5.84 -8.20 -16.34
N GLY A 214 -6.71 -9.21 -16.34
CA GLY A 214 -6.38 -10.55 -16.80
C GLY A 214 -5.23 -11.21 -16.02
N ALA A 215 -4.41 -12.00 -16.72
CA ALA A 215 -3.32 -12.78 -16.10
C ALA A 215 -2.27 -11.89 -15.42
N ASP A 216 -1.93 -10.74 -16.00
CA ASP A 216 -0.94 -9.82 -15.44
C ASP A 216 -1.45 -9.16 -14.15
N GLY A 217 -2.74 -8.82 -14.11
CA GLY A 217 -3.40 -8.32 -12.90
C GLY A 217 -3.38 -9.35 -11.78
N ALA A 218 -3.78 -10.60 -12.10
CA ALA A 218 -3.77 -11.71 -11.14
C ALA A 218 -2.38 -11.99 -10.58
N ALA A 219 -1.35 -11.97 -11.42
CA ALA A 219 0.03 -12.17 -11.00
C ALA A 219 0.52 -11.02 -10.10
N ARG A 220 0.12 -9.77 -10.38
CA ARG A 220 0.47 -8.62 -9.54
C ARG A 220 -0.17 -8.69 -8.15
N PHE A 221 -1.45 -9.05 -8.09
CA PHE A 221 -2.15 -9.29 -6.83
C PHE A 221 -1.47 -10.37 -5.99
N GLU A 222 -1.16 -11.54 -6.58
CA GLU A 222 -0.46 -12.63 -5.91
C GLU A 222 0.88 -12.19 -5.34
N ARG A 223 1.69 -11.47 -6.12
CA ARG A 223 3.01 -10.98 -5.67
C ARG A 223 2.88 -10.00 -4.51
N PHE A 224 1.93 -9.06 -4.58
CA PHE A 224 1.67 -8.13 -3.48
C PHE A 224 1.28 -8.87 -2.20
N ALA A 225 0.29 -9.75 -2.29
CA ALA A 225 -0.26 -10.48 -1.16
C ALA A 225 0.79 -11.36 -0.48
N ALA A 226 1.57 -12.11 -1.28
CA ALA A 226 2.66 -12.94 -0.76
C ALA A 226 3.77 -12.11 -0.10
N ALA A 227 4.22 -11.02 -0.72
CA ALA A 227 5.31 -10.20 -0.19
C ALA A 227 4.97 -9.51 1.15
N ARG A 228 3.69 -9.18 1.35
CA ARG A 228 3.20 -8.43 2.52
C ARG A 228 2.75 -9.30 3.68
N PHE A 229 2.15 -10.47 3.40
CA PHE A 229 1.44 -11.23 4.43
C PHE A 229 1.98 -12.64 4.66
N ASP A 230 2.81 -13.18 3.76
CA ASP A 230 3.31 -14.55 3.84
C ASP A 230 4.72 -14.62 4.44
N ARG A 231 4.92 -13.93 5.59
CA ARG A 231 6.19 -13.85 6.33
C ARG A 231 6.13 -14.58 7.66
#